data_AF-A0A964F9A2-F1
#
_entry.id   AF-A0A964F9A2-F1
#
_cell.length_a   1.000
_cell.length_b   1.000
_cell.length_c   1.000
_cell.angle_alpha   90.00
_cell.angle_beta   90.00
_cell.angle_gamma   90.00
#
_symmetry.space_group_name_H-M   'P 1'
#
loop_
_entity.id
_entity.type
_entity.pdbx_description
1 polymer ?
#
loop_
_entity_poly.entity_id
_entity_poly.type
_entity_poly.pdbx_seq_one_letter_code
_entity_poly.pdbx_strand_id
1 'polypeptide(L)' 'MGSFSIWHWLIVGGVALLLFGGKGKISDIMGDVAKGIKAFKKGMSEDEQTETAQRPAEPIKTIDHQAATTVDKAADARKV' A
#
# COMPACT_ATOMS: atom_id res chain seq x y z
N MET A 1 24.21 4.07 -32.86
CA MET A 1 22.85 4.64 -32.96
C MET A 1 21.83 3.57 -32.54
N GLY A 2 21.73 3.26 -31.24
CA GLY A 2 20.88 2.16 -30.73
C GLY A 2 20.61 2.24 -29.22
N SER A 3 20.92 3.40 -28.64
CA SER A 3 20.97 3.68 -27.19
C SER A 3 19.59 3.83 -26.53
N PHE A 4 18.50 3.61 -27.27
CA PHE A 4 17.14 3.70 -26.76
C PHE A 4 16.29 2.45 -27.06
N SER A 5 16.94 1.31 -27.33
CA SER A 5 16.23 0.03 -27.47
C SER A 5 15.70 -0.44 -26.11
N ILE A 6 14.51 -1.01 -26.08
CA ILE A 6 13.87 -1.58 -24.88
C ILE A 6 14.80 -2.57 -24.15
N TRP A 7 15.69 -3.22 -24.89
CA TRP A 7 16.76 -4.08 -24.37
C TRP A 7 17.75 -3.36 -23.44
N HIS A 8 18.07 -2.09 -23.72
CA HIS A 8 18.93 -1.29 -22.85
C HIS A 8 18.24 -1.02 -21.51
N TRP A 9 16.95 -0.64 -21.53
CA TRP A 9 16.17 -0.39 -20.32
C TRP A 9 15.97 -1.65 -19.47
N LEU A 10 15.83 -2.83 -20.09
CA LEU A 10 15.81 -4.11 -19.35
C LEU A 10 17.13 -4.38 -18.61
N ILE A 11 18.26 -4.18 -19.27
CA ILE A 11 19.58 -4.39 -18.67
C ILE A 11 19.83 -3.34 -17.56
N VAL A 12 19.51 -2.07 -17.81
CA VAL A 12 19.65 -0.99 -16.83
C VAL A 12 18.74 -1.24 -15.62
N GLY A 13 17.49 -1.65 -15.83
CA GLY A 13 16.57 -2.03 -14.76
C GLY A 13 17.07 -3.21 -13.93
N GLY A 14 17.66 -4.22 -14.58
CA GLY A 14 18.28 -5.36 -13.90
C GLY A 14 19.48 -4.97 -13.03
N VAL A 15 20.39 -4.14 -13.53
CA VAL A 15 21.55 -3.65 -12.77
C VAL A 15 21.11 -2.73 -11.63
N ALA A 16 20.13 -1.86 -11.87
CA ALA A 16 19.55 -1.01 -10.83
C ALA A 16 18.90 -1.85 -9.72
N LEU A 17 18.15 -2.90 -10.06
CA LEU A 17 17.58 -3.81 -9.06
C LEU A 17 18.66 -4.62 -8.33
N LEU A 18 19.81 -4.92 -8.94
CA LEU A 18 20.91 -5.60 -8.23
C LEU A 18 21.63 -4.67 -7.26
N LEU A 19 21.85 -3.41 -7.63
CA LEU A 19 22.51 -2.39 -6.79
C LEU A 19 21.60 -1.90 -5.67
N PHE A 20 20.31 -1.69 -5.96
CA PHE A 20 19.34 -1.14 -5.02
C PHE A 20 18.48 -2.22 -4.36
N GLY A 21 18.20 -3.35 -5.01
CA GLY A 21 17.28 -4.39 -4.52
C GLY A 21 17.79 -5.23 -3.35
N GLY A 22 19.04 -5.05 -2.93
CA GLY A 22 19.48 -5.49 -1.61
C GLY A 22 19.01 -4.50 -0.54
N LYS A 23 18.33 -5.00 0.52
CA LYS A 23 17.95 -4.30 1.77
C LYS A 23 16.48 -3.85 1.91
N GLY A 24 15.56 -4.34 1.09
CA GLY A 24 14.10 -4.29 1.36
C GLY A 24 13.42 -2.92 1.33
N LYS A 25 14.18 -1.82 1.31
CA LYS A 25 13.65 -0.45 1.32
C LYS A 25 12.84 -0.06 0.08
N ILE A 26 13.12 -0.69 -1.07
CA ILE A 26 12.33 -0.48 -2.29
C ILE A 26 10.92 -1.06 -2.16
N SER A 27 10.71 -2.12 -1.38
CA SER A 27 9.37 -2.72 -1.25
C SER A 27 8.41 -1.79 -0.50
N ASP A 28 8.91 -1.08 0.51
CA ASP A 28 8.11 -0.14 1.30
C ASP A 28 7.74 1.10 0.47
N ILE A 29 8.74 1.69 -0.21
CA ILE A 29 8.56 2.85 -1.11
C ILE A 29 7.71 2.49 -2.34
N MET A 30 7.95 1.34 -2.96
CA MET A 30 7.13 0.85 -4.09
C MET A 30 5.69 0.60 -3.64
N GLY A 31 5.48 0.14 -2.41
CA GLY A 31 4.14 -0.05 -1.84
C GLY A 31 3.36 1.26 -1.72
N ASP A 32 4.00 2.32 -1.22
CA ASP A 32 3.35 3.63 -1.09
C ASP A 32 3.16 4.33 -2.43
N VAL A 33 4.12 4.21 -3.36
CA VAL A 33 3.95 4.67 -4.74
C VAL A 33 2.83 3.93 -5.45
N ALA A 34 2.73 2.60 -5.28
CA ALA A 34 1.65 1.80 -5.87
C ALA A 34 0.28 2.20 -5.31
N LYS A 35 0.15 2.46 -4.00
CA LYS A 35 -1.09 2.98 -3.40
C LYS A 35 -1.45 4.35 -3.97
N GLY A 36 -0.49 5.27 -4.10
CA GLY A 36 -0.70 6.60 -4.68
C GLY A 36 -1.20 6.54 -6.13
N ILE A 37 -0.54 5.73 -6.97
CA ILE A 37 -0.95 5.53 -8.37
C ILE A 37 -2.32 4.83 -8.45
N LYS A 38 -2.61 3.86 -7.57
CA LYS A 38 -3.92 3.17 -7.53
C LYS A 38 -5.05 4.10 -7.11
N ALA A 39 -4.82 4.98 -6.15
CA ALA A 39 -5.79 6.00 -5.73
C ALA A 39 -6.01 7.04 -6.83
N PHE A 40 -4.94 7.47 -7.51
CA PHE A 40 -5.04 8.37 -8.66
C PHE A 40 -5.82 7.75 -9.83
N LYS A 41 -5.52 6.49 -10.17
CA LYS A 41 -6.27 5.75 -11.20
C LYS A 41 -7.73 5.57 -10.80
N LYS A 42 -8.00 5.22 -9.53
CA LYS A 42 -9.35 5.04 -9.03
C LYS A 42 -10.14 6.36 -9.05
N GLY A 43 -9.55 7.47 -8.64
CA GLY A 43 -10.18 8.80 -8.74
C GLY A 43 -10.52 9.16 -10.19
N MET A 44 -9.57 8.96 -11.12
CA MET A 44 -9.81 9.22 -12.55
C MET A 44 -10.87 8.28 -13.15
N SER A 45 -10.87 7.01 -12.76
CA SER A 45 -11.88 6.04 -13.20
C SER A 45 -13.23 6.26 -12.52
N GLU A 46 -13.30 6.82 -11.30
CA GLU A 46 -14.56 7.22 -10.66
C GLU A 46 -15.15 8.45 -11.36
N ASP A 47 -14.35 9.39 -11.84
CA ASP A 47 -14.83 10.47 -12.73
C ASP A 47 -15.40 9.93 -14.06
N GLU A 48 -14.82 8.86 -14.64
CA GLU A 48 -15.38 8.22 -15.83
C GLU A 48 -16.56 7.25 -15.54
N GLN A 49 -16.64 6.68 -14.33
CA GLN A 49 -17.63 5.65 -13.97
C GLN A 49 -18.83 6.22 -13.20
N THR A 50 -18.75 7.45 -12.70
CA THR A 50 -19.88 8.19 -12.10
C THR A 50 -20.96 8.55 -13.11
N GLU A 51 -20.69 8.48 -14.42
CA GLU A 51 -21.73 8.52 -15.46
C GLU A 51 -22.49 7.19 -15.64
N THR A 52 -22.03 6.06 -15.07
CA THR A 52 -22.66 4.75 -15.35
C THR A 52 -22.98 3.84 -14.17
N ALA A 53 -22.62 4.14 -12.91
CA ALA A 53 -22.92 3.20 -11.82
C ALA A 53 -23.26 3.87 -10.47
N GLN A 54 -24.54 4.21 -10.27
CA GLN A 54 -25.09 4.38 -8.93
C GLN A 54 -25.38 3.01 -8.28
N ARG A 55 -24.67 2.72 -7.16
CA ARG A 55 -25.05 1.91 -5.96
C ARG A 55 -25.12 0.37 -6.05
N PRO A 56 -25.10 -0.41 -4.91
CA PRO A 56 -24.89 -0.07 -3.49
C PRO A 56 -23.97 -1.02 -2.66
N ALA A 57 -23.60 -0.56 -1.45
CA ALA A 57 -23.33 -1.29 -0.20
C ALA A 57 -22.10 -2.24 -0.07
N GLU A 58 -21.05 -1.75 0.58
CA GLU A 58 -20.27 -2.56 1.53
C GLU A 58 -20.12 -1.75 2.84
N PRO A 59 -20.58 -2.28 4.00
CA PRO A 59 -20.42 -1.60 5.27
C PRO A 59 -18.93 -1.55 5.62
N ILE A 60 -18.46 -0.34 5.88
CA ILE A 60 -17.14 -0.05 6.44
C ILE A 60 -17.02 -0.84 7.75
N LYS A 61 -16.33 -1.97 7.73
CA LYS A 61 -15.84 -2.64 8.95
C LYS A 61 -14.64 -1.84 9.44
N THR A 62 -14.92 -0.78 10.18
CA THR A 62 -13.90 0.00 10.89
C THR A 62 -13.16 -0.90 11.87
N ILE A 63 -11.84 -0.96 11.69
CA ILE A 63 -10.77 -1.39 12.59
C ILE A 63 -11.23 -1.65 14.04
N ASP A 64 -11.51 -2.91 14.35
CA ASP A 64 -11.49 -3.44 15.72
C ASP A 64 -10.04 -3.87 16.02
N HIS A 65 -9.21 -2.89 16.38
CA HIS A 65 -7.97 -3.17 17.08
C HIS A 65 -8.20 -2.81 18.54
N GLN A 66 -8.60 -3.87 19.25
CA GLN A 66 -8.46 -4.10 20.67
C GLN A 66 -7.07 -3.66 21.16
N ALA A 67 -6.92 -2.36 21.36
CA ALA A 67 -5.87 -1.76 22.17
C ALA A 67 -6.40 -1.69 23.60
N ALA A 68 -6.35 -2.82 24.34
CA ALA A 68 -6.33 -2.85 25.82
C ALA A 68 -6.36 -4.28 26.40
N THR A 69 -5.72 -5.27 25.78
CA THR A 69 -5.38 -6.50 26.51
C THR A 69 -3.97 -6.30 27.04
N THR A 70 -3.80 -5.78 28.28
CA THR A 70 -2.62 -6.01 29.16
C THR A 70 -2.66 -5.28 30.51
N VAL A 71 -3.47 -4.25 30.79
CA VAL A 71 -3.23 -3.43 32.01
C VAL A 71 -4.19 -3.61 33.19
N ASP A 72 -5.36 -4.24 33.05
CA ASP A 72 -6.34 -4.33 34.17
C ASP A 72 -6.42 -5.68 34.91
N LYS A 73 -5.36 -6.52 34.84
CA LYS A 73 -5.26 -7.74 35.68
C LYS A 73 -3.99 -7.81 36.51
N ALA A 74 -3.65 -6.69 37.16
CA ALA A 74 -2.59 -6.63 38.17
C ALA A 74 -2.88 -5.71 39.37
N ALA A 75 -4.05 -5.05 39.42
CA ALA A 75 -4.38 -4.10 40.49
C ALA A 75 -5.50 -4.54 41.45
N ASP A 76 -6.26 -5.61 41.13
CA ASP A 76 -7.34 -6.16 41.97
C ASP A 76 -6.90 -7.43 42.74
N ALA A 77 -5.68 -7.41 43.27
CA ALA A 77 -5.19 -8.37 44.25
C ALA A 77 -4.65 -7.67 45.51
N ARG A 78 -4.98 -6.39 45.68
CA ARG A 78 -4.52 -5.55 46.79
C ARG A 78 -5.61 -4.59 47.26
N LYS A 79 -6.82 -5.07 47.55
CA LYS A 79 -7.67 -4.44 48.57
C LYS A 79 -8.93 -5.27 48.92
N VAL A 80 -9.04 -5.50 50.23
CA VAL A 80 -10.26 -5.71 51.05
C VAL A 80 -10.88 -7.10 51.02
#